data_AF-A0A936JBY7-F1
#
_entry.id   AF-A0A936JBY7-F1
#
_cell.length_a   1.000
_cell.length_b   1.000
_cell.length_c   1.000
_cell.angle_alpha   90.00
_cell.angle_beta   90.00
_cell.angle_gamma   90.00
#
_symmetry.space_group_name_H-M   'P 1'
#
loop_
_entity.id
_entity.type
_entity.pdbx_description
1 polymer ?
#
loop_
_entity_poly.entity_id
_entity_poly.type
_entity_poly.pdbx_seq_one_letter_code
_entity_poly.pdbx_strand_id
1 'polypeptide(L)'
;MIGLHRIFCWEKWTLKIGVLAMAFMSSCHQEKNLENDKILVYNQHNAITSLDPAFARSQANVWVIDHIFNGLVSLDDSGDIIPAVAKSWEISKDRLSVVFTLRNDVFFQKNKCFSESSRRVVAQDFVYSFNRIIDKKVASPGSWIFNGLVDTLSPFVAINDSMFLIKLQKPFAPLLGLLTMPYCSVIPHEAVDFYGKDFRKNPVGTGPFVFKKWIEGQGLFLTKNNQYYEKGWPKIEGIRVTNIQDRNTAFVELKSGKIHFMSGIESSYAYDLLDEDGLLKSHYRDKLIFSSAPFLNTEYLGFNVTNLPQGHPLKDIRVRRAIALAIDKQTLVRVLRNSIGTPAYAGFCPNGLSTFDDQLVGKIYNQEKAKKLIADYGKTPINITLNLSKDYLDLCTTIARQLAEIGVSVELQLMDAATLREGMRQGNVSFFRGSWIGDYPDAENFFSVFYSKNGAPPNYTRFKNEEFDKLYLDFLSESNFSKKKDLSRRMEEILIENVPLIPLFYDKSALIYSNRIKNLHSNPLNIPKFKYITLE
;
A
#
# COMPACT_ATOMS: atom_id res chain seq x y z
N MET A 1 -84.70 30.63 -8.50
CA MET A 1 -86.15 30.41 -8.28
C MET A 1 -86.35 29.01 -7.71
N ILE A 2 -87.39 28.83 -6.88
CA ILE A 2 -88.30 27.67 -6.72
C ILE A 2 -87.79 26.27 -7.19
N GLY A 3 -87.86 25.16 -6.43
CA GLY A 3 -88.33 24.93 -5.05
C GLY A 3 -89.32 23.76 -4.90
N LEU A 4 -89.01 22.78 -4.02
CA LEU A 4 -89.82 21.59 -3.60
C LEU A 4 -90.12 20.57 -4.74
N HIS A 5 -90.49 19.29 -4.54
CA HIS A 5 -91.01 18.40 -3.44
C HIS A 5 -90.55 16.93 -3.79
N ARG A 6 -90.66 15.78 -3.08
CA ARG A 6 -91.14 15.15 -1.80
C ARG A 6 -90.16 13.95 -1.52
N ILE A 7 -89.96 13.29 -0.37
CA ILE A 7 -90.71 12.89 0.86
C ILE A 7 -91.51 11.57 0.75
N PHE A 8 -90.95 10.49 1.33
CA PHE A 8 -91.53 9.38 2.16
C PHE A 8 -90.30 8.49 2.58
N CYS A 9 -89.98 8.04 3.81
CA CYS A 9 -90.68 7.53 5.01
C CYS A 9 -91.21 6.08 4.88
N TRP A 10 -90.95 5.12 5.80
CA TRP A 10 -90.23 5.16 7.10
C TRP A 10 -89.80 3.75 7.63
N GLU A 11 -89.44 3.65 8.93
CA GLU A 11 -89.07 2.45 9.76
C GLU A 11 -87.61 1.94 9.62
N LYS A 12 -86.73 1.88 10.64
CA LYS A 12 -86.70 1.36 12.05
C LYS A 12 -86.53 -0.18 12.12
N TRP A 13 -85.55 -0.78 12.82
CA TRP A 13 -85.35 -0.75 14.29
C TRP A 13 -83.91 -1.13 14.78
N THR A 14 -83.51 -0.56 15.93
CA THR A 14 -82.50 -0.98 16.97
C THR A 14 -81.17 -1.68 16.65
N LEU A 15 -80.09 -0.94 16.97
CA LEU A 15 -79.07 -1.25 18.00
C LEU A 15 -78.85 -2.72 18.45
N LYS A 16 -77.61 -3.21 18.29
CA LYS A 16 -76.86 -3.89 19.36
C LYS A 16 -75.39 -3.45 19.35
N ILE A 17 -74.85 -3.13 20.54
CA ILE A 17 -73.45 -2.75 20.74
C ILE A 17 -72.64 -4.03 20.95
N GLY A 18 -71.64 -4.26 20.09
CA GLY A 18 -70.64 -5.31 20.27
C GLY A 18 -69.26 -4.67 20.47
N VAL A 19 -68.76 -4.69 21.70
CA VAL A 19 -67.40 -4.19 22.00
C VAL A 19 -66.38 -5.20 21.48
N LEU A 20 -65.81 -4.94 20.31
CA LEU A 20 -64.56 -5.60 19.89
C LEU A 20 -63.39 -4.68 20.24
N ALA A 21 -62.44 -5.22 21.02
CA ALA A 21 -61.42 -4.42 21.65
C ALA A 21 -60.43 -3.78 20.66
N MET A 22 -59.81 -2.68 21.09
CA MET A 22 -58.66 -2.08 20.42
C MET A 22 -57.48 -3.07 20.43
N ALA A 23 -57.36 -3.84 19.34
CA ALA A 23 -56.22 -4.67 19.01
C ALA A 23 -55.61 -4.24 17.67
N PHE A 24 -55.48 -2.92 17.45
CA PHE A 24 -54.49 -2.39 16.53
C PHE A 24 -53.11 -2.78 17.09
N MET A 25 -52.65 -3.97 16.72
CA MET A 25 -51.33 -4.43 17.09
C MET A 25 -50.33 -3.40 16.57
N SER A 26 -49.61 -2.77 17.50
CA SER A 26 -48.39 -2.06 17.20
C SER A 26 -47.39 -3.07 16.65
N SER A 27 -47.48 -3.33 15.34
CA SER A 27 -46.41 -3.93 14.57
C SER A 27 -45.31 -2.88 14.45
N CYS A 28 -44.68 -2.59 15.59
CA CYS A 28 -43.29 -2.26 15.68
C CYS A 28 -42.56 -3.43 15.01
N HIS A 29 -42.44 -3.33 13.70
CA HIS A 29 -41.32 -3.94 13.01
C HIS A 29 -40.11 -3.31 13.68
N GLN A 30 -39.52 -4.03 14.64
CA GLN A 30 -38.10 -3.92 14.84
C GLN A 30 -37.51 -4.27 13.48
N GLU A 31 -37.25 -3.24 12.68
CA GLU A 31 -35.97 -3.18 12.01
C GLU A 31 -34.96 -3.57 13.09
N LYS A 32 -34.42 -4.79 12.98
CA LYS A 32 -33.19 -5.10 13.67
C LYS A 32 -32.22 -4.05 13.15
N ASN A 33 -31.92 -3.06 13.98
CA ASN A 33 -30.77 -2.20 13.77
C ASN A 33 -29.60 -3.15 13.61
N LEU A 34 -29.17 -3.33 12.36
CA LEU A 34 -27.97 -4.08 12.02
C LEU A 34 -26.76 -3.17 12.26
N GLU A 35 -26.69 -2.64 13.48
CA GLU A 35 -25.46 -2.55 14.27
C GLU A 35 -24.96 -3.98 14.50
N ASN A 36 -24.58 -4.59 13.38
CA ASN A 36 -24.24 -5.98 13.29
C ASN A 36 -22.79 -6.07 13.72
N ASP A 37 -22.57 -6.34 15.01
CA ASP A 37 -21.27 -6.30 15.70
C ASP A 37 -20.14 -7.05 14.99
N LYS A 38 -20.47 -7.93 14.03
CA LYS A 38 -19.54 -8.67 13.19
C LYS A 38 -19.24 -8.01 11.84
N ILE A 39 -19.56 -6.74 11.64
CA ILE A 39 -19.17 -5.96 10.45
C ILE A 39 -18.03 -5.01 10.81
N LEU A 40 -16.87 -5.18 10.17
CA LEU A 40 -15.77 -4.23 10.29
C LEU A 40 -16.08 -2.98 9.46
N VAL A 41 -16.11 -1.79 10.07
CA VAL A 41 -16.11 -0.52 9.34
C VAL A 41 -14.71 0.07 9.33
N TYR A 42 -14.15 0.34 8.14
CA TYR A 42 -12.85 1.03 8.02
C TYR A 42 -12.89 2.19 7.03
N ASN A 43 -12.08 3.22 7.28
CA ASN A 43 -11.96 4.34 6.34
C ASN A 43 -10.79 4.16 5.37
N GLN A 44 -11.03 4.40 4.09
CA GLN A 44 -9.99 4.59 3.10
C GLN A 44 -10.17 5.96 2.43
N HIS A 45 -9.42 6.94 2.92
CA HIS A 45 -9.40 8.32 2.44
C HIS A 45 -9.09 8.46 0.94
N ASN A 46 -8.13 7.70 0.42
CA ASN A 46 -7.82 7.66 -1.00
C ASN A 46 -8.93 6.94 -1.76
N ALA A 47 -9.40 7.52 -2.87
CA ALA A 47 -10.44 6.89 -3.67
C ALA A 47 -10.00 5.51 -4.19
N ILE A 48 -10.81 4.49 -3.92
CA ILE A 48 -10.74 3.21 -4.64
C ILE A 48 -11.06 3.52 -6.12
N THR A 49 -10.24 3.02 -7.04
CA THR A 49 -10.35 3.34 -8.48
C THR A 49 -10.57 2.11 -9.36
N SER A 50 -10.25 0.92 -8.86
CA SER A 50 -10.53 -0.36 -9.51
C SER A 50 -10.46 -1.50 -8.51
N LEU A 51 -11.29 -2.52 -8.72
CA LEU A 51 -11.24 -3.82 -8.02
C LEU A 51 -10.64 -4.94 -8.89
N ASP A 52 -10.15 -4.60 -10.08
CA ASP A 52 -9.43 -5.51 -10.96
C ASP A 52 -7.95 -5.59 -10.54
N PRO A 53 -7.42 -6.78 -10.20
CA PRO A 53 -6.01 -7.02 -9.88
C PRO A 53 -4.99 -6.37 -10.83
N ALA A 54 -5.28 -6.32 -12.13
CA ALA A 54 -4.38 -5.71 -13.11
C ALA A 54 -4.14 -4.20 -12.88
N PHE A 55 -4.95 -3.54 -12.05
CA PHE A 55 -4.86 -2.11 -11.73
C PHE A 55 -4.62 -1.84 -10.24
N ALA A 56 -4.03 -2.80 -9.51
CA ALA A 56 -3.69 -2.72 -8.09
C ALA A 56 -2.52 -1.75 -7.74
N ARG A 57 -2.43 -0.59 -8.42
CA ARG A 57 -1.30 0.36 -8.33
C ARG A 57 -1.33 1.34 -7.16
N SER A 58 -2.24 1.17 -6.21
CA SER A 58 -2.42 2.10 -5.07
C SER A 58 -2.89 1.34 -3.85
N GLN A 59 -2.47 1.76 -2.66
CA GLN A 59 -2.79 1.09 -1.40
C GLN A 59 -4.31 0.93 -1.18
N ALA A 60 -5.11 1.90 -1.65
CA ALA A 60 -6.58 1.83 -1.62
C ALA A 60 -7.17 0.69 -2.47
N ASN A 61 -6.62 0.44 -3.67
CA ASN A 61 -7.01 -0.72 -4.48
C ASN A 61 -6.44 -2.02 -3.87
N VAL A 62 -5.15 -2.02 -3.49
CA VAL A 62 -4.41 -3.17 -2.94
C VAL A 62 -5.15 -3.82 -1.78
N TRP A 63 -5.58 -3.05 -0.77
CA TRP A 63 -6.28 -3.58 0.40
C TRP A 63 -7.57 -4.32 0.03
N VAL A 64 -8.42 -3.69 -0.78
CA VAL A 64 -9.71 -4.29 -1.16
C VAL A 64 -9.52 -5.52 -2.05
N ILE A 65 -8.48 -5.51 -2.90
CA ILE A 65 -8.14 -6.66 -3.76
C ILE A 65 -7.60 -7.83 -2.91
N ASP A 66 -6.74 -7.58 -1.91
CA ASP A 66 -6.25 -8.60 -0.96
C ASP A 66 -7.38 -9.29 -0.15
N HIS A 67 -8.50 -8.60 0.05
CA HIS A 67 -9.70 -9.17 0.69
C HIS A 67 -10.52 -10.07 -0.25
N ILE A 68 -10.47 -9.84 -1.56
CA ILE A 68 -11.32 -10.51 -2.57
C ILE A 68 -10.58 -11.63 -3.32
N PHE A 69 -9.26 -11.54 -3.48
CA PHE A 69 -8.45 -12.44 -4.30
C PHE A 69 -7.27 -13.04 -3.54
N ASN A 70 -6.67 -14.10 -4.08
CA ASN A 70 -5.39 -14.65 -3.60
C ASN A 70 -4.46 -14.98 -4.79
N GLY A 71 -3.15 -14.88 -4.58
CA GLY A 71 -2.11 -15.33 -5.52
C GLY A 71 -1.64 -16.76 -5.26
N LEU A 72 -0.54 -17.16 -5.93
CA LEU A 72 0.12 -18.45 -5.69
C LEU A 72 0.59 -18.58 -4.23
N VAL A 73 1.20 -17.51 -3.74
CA VAL A 73 1.75 -17.34 -2.38
C VAL A 73 1.15 -16.09 -1.72
N SER A 74 1.37 -15.92 -0.42
CA SER A 74 1.05 -14.70 0.31
C SER A 74 2.14 -14.37 1.32
N LEU A 75 1.92 -13.35 2.13
CA LEU A 75 2.77 -12.99 3.27
C LEU A 75 2.02 -13.22 4.58
N ASP A 76 2.75 -13.64 5.61
CA ASP A 76 2.30 -13.55 7.00
C ASP A 76 2.46 -12.10 7.54
N ASP A 77 2.22 -11.90 8.83
CA ASP A 77 2.38 -10.57 9.44
C ASP A 77 3.84 -10.19 9.74
N SER A 78 4.76 -11.16 9.72
CA SER A 78 6.23 -10.93 9.76
C SER A 78 6.76 -10.37 8.44
N GLY A 79 6.07 -10.68 7.33
CA GLY A 79 6.55 -10.44 5.97
C GLY A 79 7.25 -11.64 5.34
N ASP A 80 7.11 -12.84 5.93
CA ASP A 80 7.63 -14.10 5.40
C ASP A 80 6.66 -14.72 4.39
N ILE A 81 7.20 -15.42 3.39
CA ILE A 81 6.44 -15.93 2.25
C ILE A 81 5.79 -17.28 2.60
N ILE A 82 4.46 -17.30 2.61
CA ILE A 82 3.65 -18.47 2.97
C ILE A 82 2.85 -19.04 1.78
N PRO A 83 2.53 -20.35 1.79
CA PRO A 83 1.62 -20.96 0.82
C PRO A 83 0.23 -20.30 0.79
N ALA A 84 -0.36 -20.18 -0.39
CA ALA A 84 -1.72 -19.69 -0.59
C ALA A 84 -2.51 -20.63 -1.51
N VAL A 85 -2.75 -20.26 -2.77
CA VAL A 85 -3.39 -21.15 -3.75
C VAL A 85 -2.43 -22.26 -4.22
N ALA A 86 -1.12 -21.99 -4.22
CA ALA A 86 -0.09 -23.02 -4.25
C ALA A 86 0.20 -23.52 -2.82
N LYS A 87 0.23 -24.84 -2.63
CA LYS A 87 0.61 -25.49 -1.37
C LYS A 87 2.12 -25.73 -1.23
N SER A 88 2.83 -25.78 -2.35
CA SER A 88 4.29 -25.93 -2.42
C SER A 88 4.79 -25.46 -3.78
N TRP A 89 6.10 -25.22 -3.87
CA TRP A 89 6.78 -24.90 -5.13
C TRP A 89 8.20 -25.46 -5.14
N GLU A 90 8.72 -25.71 -6.35
CA GLU A 90 10.07 -26.20 -6.59
C GLU A 90 10.77 -25.26 -7.57
N ILE A 91 12.02 -24.90 -7.26
CA ILE A 91 12.87 -24.04 -8.10
C ILE A 91 13.95 -24.91 -8.74
N SER A 92 14.14 -24.81 -10.05
CA SER A 92 15.16 -25.56 -10.79
C SER A 92 16.59 -25.18 -10.37
N LYS A 93 17.57 -26.07 -10.62
CA LYS A 93 18.97 -25.86 -10.23
C LYS A 93 19.64 -24.66 -10.91
N ASP A 94 19.21 -24.33 -12.13
CA ASP A 94 19.61 -23.14 -12.88
C ASP A 94 18.81 -21.87 -12.48
N ARG A 95 17.79 -22.02 -11.62
CA ARG A 95 16.82 -20.99 -11.20
C ARG A 95 16.02 -20.35 -12.34
N LEU A 96 15.94 -21.00 -13.51
CA LEU A 96 15.19 -20.52 -14.67
C LEU A 96 13.74 -21.03 -14.75
N SER A 97 13.34 -21.97 -13.89
CA SER A 97 11.98 -22.53 -13.84
C SER A 97 11.50 -22.68 -12.40
N VAL A 98 10.24 -22.31 -12.15
CA VAL A 98 9.57 -22.51 -10.85
C VAL A 98 8.23 -23.19 -11.07
N VAL A 99 8.07 -24.38 -10.50
CA VAL A 99 6.85 -25.20 -10.59
C VAL A 99 6.08 -25.09 -9.28
N PHE A 100 4.83 -24.63 -9.34
CA PHE A 100 3.91 -24.51 -8.22
C PHE A 100 2.92 -25.66 -8.24
N THR A 101 2.78 -26.37 -7.13
CA THR A 101 1.72 -27.36 -6.95
C THR A 101 0.53 -26.70 -6.27
N LEU A 102 -0.61 -26.68 -6.95
CA LEU A 102 -1.82 -26.02 -6.48
C LEU A 102 -2.60 -26.87 -5.47
N ARG A 103 -3.46 -26.18 -4.71
CA ARG A 103 -4.49 -26.78 -3.87
C ARG A 103 -5.69 -27.20 -4.72
N ASN A 104 -6.39 -28.25 -4.29
CA ASN A 104 -7.62 -28.75 -4.93
C ASN A 104 -8.92 -28.31 -4.22
N ASP A 105 -8.81 -27.57 -3.11
CA ASP A 105 -9.93 -27.09 -2.30
C ASP A 105 -10.24 -25.58 -2.44
N VAL A 106 -9.60 -24.91 -3.41
CA VAL A 106 -9.79 -23.49 -3.72
C VAL A 106 -10.80 -23.32 -4.86
N PHE A 107 -11.83 -22.51 -4.62
CA PHE A 107 -12.90 -22.22 -5.56
C PHE A 107 -13.06 -20.71 -5.74
N PHE A 108 -13.46 -20.29 -6.94
CA PHE A 108 -13.91 -18.92 -7.15
C PHE A 108 -15.26 -18.67 -6.46
N GLN A 109 -15.44 -17.45 -5.98
CA GLN A 109 -16.66 -16.99 -5.33
C GLN A 109 -17.85 -17.09 -6.29
N LYS A 110 -19.00 -17.58 -5.81
CA LYS A 110 -20.19 -17.81 -6.64
C LYS A 110 -20.61 -16.53 -7.38
N ASN A 111 -20.68 -16.61 -8.70
CA ASN A 111 -21.05 -15.49 -9.56
C ASN A 111 -21.81 -15.97 -10.81
N LYS A 112 -22.68 -15.12 -11.35
CA LYS A 112 -23.50 -15.38 -12.55
C LYS A 112 -22.71 -15.50 -13.86
N CYS A 113 -21.41 -15.23 -13.87
CA CYS A 113 -20.53 -15.51 -15.01
C CYS A 113 -20.21 -17.00 -15.17
N PHE A 114 -20.49 -17.84 -14.15
CA PHE A 114 -20.33 -19.28 -14.24
C PHE A 114 -21.65 -19.97 -14.55
N SER A 115 -21.60 -20.98 -15.43
CA SER A 115 -22.68 -21.96 -15.64
C SER A 115 -22.80 -22.94 -14.45
N GLU A 116 -21.69 -23.21 -13.77
CA GLU A 116 -21.60 -24.14 -12.65
C GLU A 116 -21.83 -23.45 -11.29
N SER A 117 -22.43 -24.16 -10.33
CA SER A 117 -22.70 -23.61 -8.99
C SER A 117 -21.45 -23.44 -8.10
N SER A 118 -20.30 -23.92 -8.58
CA SER A 118 -18.97 -23.82 -7.96
C SER A 118 -17.89 -24.10 -9.01
N ARG A 119 -16.96 -23.16 -9.26
CA ARG A 119 -15.82 -23.36 -10.15
C ARG A 119 -14.52 -23.44 -9.34
N ARG A 120 -13.83 -24.58 -9.41
CA ARG A 120 -12.51 -24.80 -8.81
C ARG A 120 -11.42 -24.05 -9.59
N VAL A 121 -10.37 -23.61 -8.90
CA VAL A 121 -9.17 -23.04 -9.53
C VAL A 121 -8.32 -24.16 -10.18
N VAL A 122 -7.77 -23.87 -11.36
CA VAL A 122 -6.78 -24.68 -12.08
C VAL A 122 -5.57 -23.86 -12.49
N ALA A 123 -4.46 -24.53 -12.82
CA ALA A 123 -3.25 -23.88 -13.33
C ALA A 123 -3.51 -22.99 -14.56
N GLN A 124 -4.51 -23.32 -15.39
CA GLN A 124 -4.87 -22.53 -16.55
C GLN A 124 -5.44 -21.14 -16.19
N ASP A 125 -6.06 -20.98 -15.00
CA ASP A 125 -6.52 -19.68 -14.53
C ASP A 125 -5.32 -18.76 -14.21
N PHE A 126 -4.20 -19.32 -13.71
CA PHE A 126 -2.94 -18.59 -13.54
C PHE A 126 -2.26 -18.27 -14.88
N VAL A 127 -2.28 -19.20 -15.86
CA VAL A 127 -1.81 -18.92 -17.23
C VAL A 127 -2.57 -17.73 -17.82
N TYR A 128 -3.90 -17.70 -17.69
CA TYR A 128 -4.71 -16.55 -18.11
C TYR A 128 -4.32 -15.28 -17.34
N SER A 129 -4.34 -15.34 -16.00
CA SER A 129 -4.10 -14.19 -15.13
C SER A 129 -2.76 -13.51 -15.40
N PHE A 130 -1.68 -14.30 -15.58
CA PHE A 130 -0.34 -13.74 -15.74
C PHE A 130 -0.05 -13.27 -17.17
N ASN A 131 -0.60 -13.93 -18.20
CA ASN A 131 -0.56 -13.40 -19.57
C ASN A 131 -1.35 -12.08 -19.68
N ARG A 132 -2.47 -11.94 -18.98
CA ARG A 132 -3.28 -10.71 -18.93
C ARG A 132 -2.52 -9.51 -18.33
N ILE A 133 -1.55 -9.75 -17.45
CA ILE A 133 -0.69 -8.68 -16.87
C ILE A 133 0.28 -8.12 -17.92
N ILE A 134 0.73 -8.92 -18.89
CA ILE A 134 1.65 -8.48 -19.95
C ILE A 134 0.96 -8.15 -21.29
N ASP A 135 -0.36 -8.39 -21.41
CA ASP A 135 -1.11 -7.99 -22.61
C ASP A 135 -1.18 -6.45 -22.75
N LYS A 136 -0.64 -5.96 -23.87
CA LYS A 136 -0.64 -4.56 -24.27
C LYS A 136 -2.06 -3.97 -24.41
N LYS A 137 -3.08 -4.80 -24.67
CA LYS A 137 -4.50 -4.37 -24.72
C LYS A 137 -5.08 -4.08 -23.33
N VAL A 138 -4.58 -4.76 -22.29
CA VAL A 138 -4.98 -4.54 -20.90
C VAL A 138 -4.29 -3.30 -20.33
N ALA A 139 -3.09 -2.98 -20.83
CA ALA A 139 -2.29 -1.82 -20.43
C ALA A 139 -2.06 -1.75 -18.90
N SER A 140 -1.81 -2.92 -18.30
CA SER A 140 -1.58 -3.09 -16.86
C SER A 140 -0.41 -2.22 -16.37
N PRO A 141 -0.61 -1.33 -15.37
CA PRO A 141 0.50 -0.65 -14.68
C PRO A 141 1.42 -1.61 -13.92
N GLY A 142 1.02 -2.87 -13.70
CA GLY A 142 1.86 -3.94 -13.14
C GLY A 142 2.64 -4.75 -14.18
N SER A 143 2.56 -4.44 -15.47
CA SER A 143 3.21 -5.22 -16.54
C SER A 143 4.74 -5.36 -16.40
N TRP A 144 5.39 -4.44 -15.69
CA TRP A 144 6.82 -4.51 -15.34
C TRP A 144 7.19 -5.73 -14.49
N ILE A 145 6.23 -6.33 -13.77
CA ILE A 145 6.44 -7.52 -12.93
C ILE A 145 6.99 -8.70 -13.75
N PHE A 146 6.63 -8.80 -15.04
CA PHE A 146 7.05 -9.90 -15.90
C PHE A 146 7.81 -9.46 -17.15
N ASN A 147 7.61 -8.23 -17.64
CA ASN A 147 8.31 -7.71 -18.83
C ASN A 147 9.85 -7.70 -18.64
N GLY A 148 10.57 -8.52 -19.42
CA GLY A 148 12.03 -8.66 -19.32
C GLY A 148 12.52 -9.56 -18.17
N LEU A 149 11.59 -10.24 -17.48
CA LEU A 149 11.87 -11.25 -16.46
C LEU A 149 11.51 -12.66 -16.96
N VAL A 150 10.31 -12.84 -17.53
CA VAL A 150 9.78 -14.15 -17.94
C VAL A 150 10.09 -14.48 -19.41
N ASP A 151 10.11 -15.77 -19.75
CA ASP A 151 10.36 -16.25 -21.13
C ASP A 151 9.47 -15.58 -22.19
N THR A 152 9.97 -15.38 -23.40
CA THR A 152 9.30 -14.58 -24.44
C THR A 152 8.30 -15.35 -25.30
N LEU A 153 8.25 -16.68 -25.20
CA LEU A 153 7.43 -17.55 -26.06
C LEU A 153 6.37 -18.34 -25.28
N SER A 154 6.73 -18.82 -24.09
CA SER A 154 5.90 -19.68 -23.24
C SER A 154 6.27 -19.49 -21.76
N PRO A 155 6.07 -18.28 -21.19
CA PRO A 155 6.44 -17.93 -19.81
C PRO A 155 5.61 -18.64 -18.74
N PHE A 156 4.34 -18.92 -19.04
CA PHE A 156 3.37 -19.44 -18.09
C PHE A 156 2.74 -20.70 -18.68
N VAL A 157 2.88 -21.84 -18.00
CA VAL A 157 2.46 -23.15 -18.50
C VAL A 157 1.66 -23.90 -17.45
N ALA A 158 0.42 -24.29 -17.78
CA ALA A 158 -0.30 -25.32 -17.06
C ALA A 158 0.24 -26.68 -17.51
N ILE A 159 1.00 -27.37 -16.65
CA ILE A 159 1.48 -28.74 -16.91
C ILE A 159 0.29 -29.72 -16.78
N ASN A 160 -0.60 -29.43 -15.84
CA ASN A 160 -1.93 -30.01 -15.67
C ASN A 160 -2.74 -29.10 -14.73
N ASP A 161 -4.00 -29.42 -14.47
CA ASP A 161 -4.90 -28.77 -13.51
C ASP A 161 -4.26 -28.26 -12.21
N SER A 162 -3.33 -29.03 -11.64
CA SER A 162 -2.73 -28.79 -10.32
C SER A 162 -1.26 -28.37 -10.36
N MET A 163 -0.66 -28.18 -11.55
CA MET A 163 0.75 -27.84 -11.70
C MET A 163 0.95 -26.66 -12.66
N PHE A 164 1.42 -25.54 -12.12
CA PHE A 164 1.69 -24.31 -12.85
C PHE A 164 3.19 -24.02 -12.89
N LEU A 165 3.74 -23.74 -14.06
CA LEU A 165 5.16 -23.45 -14.29
C LEU A 165 5.34 -22.00 -14.76
N ILE A 166 6.27 -21.29 -14.10
CA ILE A 166 6.83 -20.01 -14.57
C ILE A 166 8.24 -20.26 -15.11
N LYS A 167 8.55 -19.74 -16.31
CA LYS A 167 9.90 -19.74 -16.90
C LYS A 167 10.49 -18.33 -16.89
N LEU A 168 11.75 -18.20 -16.52
CA LEU A 168 12.49 -16.94 -16.48
C LEU A 168 13.56 -16.87 -17.59
N GLN A 169 13.89 -15.66 -18.04
CA GLN A 169 15.02 -15.41 -18.95
C GLN A 169 16.38 -15.47 -18.23
N LYS A 170 16.37 -15.26 -16.91
CA LYS A 170 17.54 -15.16 -16.03
C LYS A 170 17.16 -15.50 -14.58
N PRO A 171 18.10 -15.94 -13.73
CA PRO A 171 17.84 -16.09 -12.30
C PRO A 171 17.36 -14.79 -11.68
N PHE A 172 16.27 -14.85 -10.91
CA PHE A 172 15.73 -13.71 -10.17
C PHE A 172 15.24 -14.16 -8.80
N ALA A 173 16.05 -13.89 -7.78
CA ALA A 173 15.79 -14.33 -6.41
C ALA A 173 14.51 -13.77 -5.77
N PRO A 174 14.10 -12.51 -6.01
CA PRO A 174 12.88 -11.94 -5.41
C PRO A 174 11.56 -12.50 -5.95
N LEU A 175 11.56 -13.44 -6.93
CA LEU A 175 10.34 -13.87 -7.65
C LEU A 175 9.18 -14.22 -6.72
N LEU A 176 9.44 -14.96 -5.64
CA LEU A 176 8.38 -15.38 -4.73
C LEU A 176 7.77 -14.19 -3.97
N GLY A 177 8.56 -13.19 -3.58
CA GLY A 177 8.07 -11.95 -2.97
C GLY A 177 7.27 -11.12 -3.97
N LEU A 178 7.77 -10.98 -5.19
CA LEU A 178 7.09 -10.32 -6.31
C LEU A 178 5.72 -10.96 -6.61
N LEU A 179 5.60 -12.29 -6.49
CA LEU A 179 4.35 -13.04 -6.67
C LEU A 179 3.34 -12.89 -5.51
N THR A 180 3.69 -12.21 -4.41
CA THR A 180 2.73 -11.84 -3.35
C THR A 180 1.95 -10.56 -3.67
N MET A 181 2.42 -9.76 -4.65
CA MET A 181 1.74 -8.52 -5.06
C MET A 181 0.33 -8.81 -5.58
N PRO A 182 -0.70 -7.99 -5.27
CA PRO A 182 -2.08 -8.29 -5.68
C PRO A 182 -2.30 -8.37 -7.19
N TYR A 183 -1.41 -7.81 -8.02
CA TYR A 183 -1.43 -8.05 -9.47
C TYR A 183 -1.38 -9.54 -9.81
N CYS A 184 -0.58 -10.32 -9.08
CA CYS A 184 -0.39 -11.76 -9.24
C CYS A 184 -1.52 -12.62 -8.62
N SER A 185 -2.68 -12.01 -8.37
CA SER A 185 -3.91 -12.71 -8.01
C SER A 185 -4.40 -13.62 -9.14
N VAL A 186 -5.01 -14.75 -8.78
CA VAL A 186 -5.75 -15.57 -9.75
C VAL A 186 -7.12 -14.96 -10.03
N ILE A 187 -7.49 -14.87 -11.31
CA ILE A 187 -8.81 -14.44 -11.77
C ILE A 187 -9.40 -15.44 -12.77
N PRO A 188 -10.73 -15.62 -12.81
CA PRO A 188 -11.39 -16.48 -13.78
C PRO A 188 -11.61 -15.71 -15.09
N HIS A 189 -11.20 -16.28 -16.22
CA HIS A 189 -11.37 -15.65 -17.53
C HIS A 189 -12.85 -15.41 -17.86
N GLU A 190 -13.73 -16.33 -17.43
CA GLU A 190 -15.17 -16.25 -17.59
C GLU A 190 -15.77 -14.96 -17.00
N ALA A 191 -15.22 -14.45 -15.90
CA ALA A 191 -15.67 -13.18 -15.32
C ALA A 191 -15.17 -11.97 -16.11
N VAL A 192 -13.93 -12.00 -16.61
CA VAL A 192 -13.39 -10.91 -17.44
C VAL A 192 -14.13 -10.84 -18.78
N ASP A 193 -14.44 -11.98 -19.38
CA ASP A 193 -15.17 -12.04 -20.65
C ASP A 193 -16.65 -11.66 -20.47
N PHE A 194 -17.29 -12.10 -19.38
CA PHE A 194 -18.70 -11.76 -19.07
C PHE A 194 -18.89 -10.28 -18.70
N TYR A 195 -18.01 -9.69 -17.89
CA TYR A 195 -18.14 -8.30 -17.44
C TYR A 195 -17.37 -7.30 -18.31
N GLY A 196 -16.39 -7.73 -19.10
CA GLY A 196 -15.55 -6.87 -19.93
C GLY A 196 -14.95 -5.71 -19.13
N LYS A 197 -15.17 -4.48 -19.61
CA LYS A 197 -14.72 -3.24 -18.94
C LYS A 197 -15.29 -3.07 -17.53
N ASP A 198 -16.43 -3.70 -17.23
CA ASP A 198 -17.10 -3.62 -15.93
C ASP A 198 -16.57 -4.62 -14.89
N PHE A 199 -15.57 -5.45 -15.22
CA PHE A 199 -14.88 -6.29 -14.25
C PHE A 199 -14.27 -5.47 -13.09
N ARG A 200 -13.82 -4.23 -13.35
CA ARG A 200 -13.32 -3.28 -12.33
C ARG A 200 -14.28 -3.01 -11.15
N LYS A 201 -15.57 -3.28 -11.33
CA LYS A 201 -16.64 -3.07 -10.34
C LYS A 201 -17.53 -4.31 -10.14
N ASN A 202 -17.14 -5.44 -10.73
CA ASN A 202 -17.75 -6.76 -10.55
C ASN A 202 -16.65 -7.83 -10.38
N PRO A 203 -15.74 -7.68 -9.39
CA PRO A 203 -14.64 -8.61 -9.20
C PRO A 203 -15.15 -10.01 -8.81
N VAL A 204 -14.45 -11.05 -9.27
CA VAL A 204 -14.71 -12.45 -8.94
C VAL A 204 -13.37 -13.09 -8.57
N GLY A 205 -13.15 -13.30 -7.28
CA GLY A 205 -11.89 -13.85 -6.76
C GLY A 205 -12.10 -15.13 -5.97
N THR A 206 -11.09 -15.47 -5.16
CA THR A 206 -11.00 -16.69 -4.33
C THR A 206 -10.93 -16.39 -2.82
N GLY A 207 -10.84 -15.10 -2.47
CA GLY A 207 -10.46 -14.60 -1.17
C GLY A 207 -11.52 -14.72 -0.06
N PRO A 208 -11.15 -14.32 1.17
CA PRO A 208 -11.98 -14.45 2.37
C PRO A 208 -13.28 -13.62 2.33
N PHE A 209 -13.36 -12.60 1.48
CA PHE A 209 -14.54 -11.74 1.38
C PHE A 209 -15.03 -11.60 -0.07
N VAL A 210 -16.33 -11.76 -0.26
CA VAL A 210 -17.06 -11.64 -1.52
C VAL A 210 -17.52 -10.20 -1.71
N PHE A 211 -17.38 -9.69 -2.93
CA PHE A 211 -17.94 -8.39 -3.31
C PHE A 211 -19.48 -8.38 -3.21
N LYS A 212 -20.04 -7.39 -2.49
CA LYS A 212 -21.50 -7.23 -2.31
C LYS A 212 -22.06 -6.02 -3.05
N LYS A 213 -21.42 -4.84 -2.91
CA LYS A 213 -21.79 -3.59 -3.59
C LYS A 213 -20.65 -2.58 -3.49
N TRP A 214 -20.51 -1.70 -4.49
CA TRP A 214 -19.71 -0.48 -4.39
C TRP A 214 -20.55 0.69 -4.88
N ILE A 215 -20.49 1.80 -4.14
CA ILE A 215 -21.06 3.10 -4.49
C ILE A 215 -19.88 4.06 -4.53
N GLU A 216 -19.49 4.49 -5.72
CA GLU A 216 -18.31 5.33 -5.92
C GLU A 216 -18.44 6.65 -5.13
N GLY A 217 -17.36 7.08 -4.48
CA GLY A 217 -17.34 8.23 -3.56
C GLY A 217 -18.03 8.05 -2.20
N GLN A 218 -18.82 7.00 -1.97
CA GLN A 218 -19.53 6.79 -0.70
C GLN A 218 -18.98 5.62 0.12
N GLY A 219 -18.86 4.44 -0.51
CA GLY A 219 -18.37 3.25 0.19
C GLY A 219 -18.52 1.94 -0.57
N LEU A 220 -17.81 0.93 -0.07
CA LEU A 220 -17.75 -0.41 -0.64
C LEU A 220 -18.07 -1.45 0.44
N PHE A 221 -18.80 -2.49 0.05
CA PHE A 221 -19.35 -3.50 0.94
C PHE A 221 -18.89 -4.88 0.47
N LEU A 222 -18.28 -5.62 1.39
CA LEU A 222 -17.93 -7.03 1.24
C LEU A 222 -18.67 -7.89 2.27
N THR A 223 -18.97 -9.12 1.91
CA THR A 223 -19.57 -10.13 2.80
C THR A 223 -18.67 -11.36 2.88
N LYS A 224 -18.64 -12.04 4.02
CA LYS A 224 -17.87 -13.26 4.26
C LYS A 224 -18.02 -14.33 3.16
N ASN A 225 -16.90 -14.88 2.71
CA ASN A 225 -16.87 -16.05 1.82
C ASN A 225 -17.05 -17.34 2.64
N ASN A 226 -18.29 -17.83 2.74
CA ASN A 226 -18.61 -19.10 3.40
C ASN A 226 -18.02 -20.35 2.71
N GLN A 227 -17.36 -20.22 1.56
CA GLN A 227 -16.64 -21.29 0.86
C GLN A 227 -15.12 -21.09 0.84
N TYR A 228 -14.56 -20.20 1.66
CA TYR A 228 -13.12 -19.99 1.74
C TYR A 228 -12.37 -21.28 2.12
N TYR A 229 -11.17 -21.47 1.57
CA TYR A 229 -10.41 -22.71 1.75
C TYR A 229 -9.85 -22.84 3.17
N GLU A 230 -9.50 -21.72 3.83
CA GLU A 230 -9.03 -21.68 5.22
C GLU A 230 -10.20 -21.88 6.19
N LYS A 231 -10.37 -23.13 6.65
CA LYS A 231 -11.53 -23.54 7.43
C LYS A 231 -11.65 -22.75 8.73
N GLY A 232 -12.85 -22.22 8.97
CA GLY A 232 -13.18 -21.43 10.15
C GLY A 232 -12.91 -19.92 10.03
N TRP A 233 -12.43 -19.43 8.87
CA TRP A 233 -12.20 -18.01 8.60
C TRP A 233 -13.02 -17.50 7.39
N PRO A 234 -13.34 -16.20 7.32
CA PRO A 234 -13.18 -15.18 8.35
C PRO A 234 -14.21 -15.31 9.50
N LYS A 235 -13.93 -14.73 10.68
CA LYS A 235 -14.88 -14.71 11.81
C LYS A 235 -15.94 -13.62 11.65
N ILE A 236 -15.53 -12.45 11.17
CA ILE A 236 -16.43 -11.33 10.86
C ILE A 236 -17.31 -11.66 9.64
N GLU A 237 -18.54 -11.15 9.61
CA GLU A 237 -19.54 -11.43 8.58
C GLU A 237 -19.39 -10.54 7.33
N GLY A 238 -18.63 -9.46 7.43
CA GLY A 238 -18.38 -8.56 6.31
C GLY A 238 -17.56 -7.33 6.66
N ILE A 239 -17.30 -6.51 5.64
CA ILE A 239 -16.49 -5.30 5.71
C ILE A 239 -17.26 -4.16 5.01
N ARG A 240 -17.33 -3.00 5.66
CA ARG A 240 -17.75 -1.72 5.06
C ARG A 240 -16.53 -0.79 4.98
N VAL A 241 -16.17 -0.42 3.76
CA VAL A 241 -15.18 0.63 3.48
C VAL A 241 -15.91 1.96 3.30
N THR A 242 -15.50 3.00 4.01
CA THR A 242 -15.94 4.40 3.79
C THR A 242 -14.87 5.18 3.02
N ASN A 243 -15.28 6.24 2.31
CA ASN A 243 -14.35 7.18 1.65
C ASN A 243 -14.47 8.60 2.25
N ILE A 244 -14.12 8.75 3.53
CA ILE A 244 -13.98 10.07 4.17
C ILE A 244 -12.58 10.59 3.84
N GLN A 245 -12.51 11.58 2.96
CA GLN A 245 -11.25 12.14 2.46
C GLN A 245 -10.55 13.01 3.51
N ASP A 246 -11.31 13.84 4.24
CA ASP A 246 -10.77 14.60 5.38
C ASP A 246 -10.47 13.67 6.56
N ARG A 247 -9.19 13.57 6.91
CA ARG A 247 -8.71 12.58 7.88
C ARG A 247 -8.98 12.97 9.33
N ASN A 248 -9.17 14.27 9.62
CA ASN A 248 -9.67 14.72 10.92
C ASN A 248 -11.14 14.29 11.13
N THR A 249 -12.00 14.48 10.13
CA THR A 249 -13.39 13.97 10.13
C THR A 249 -13.42 12.45 10.29
N ALA A 250 -12.56 11.72 9.59
CA ALA A 250 -12.44 10.26 9.76
C ALA A 250 -12.03 9.87 11.19
N PHE A 251 -11.16 10.64 11.84
CA PHE A 251 -10.76 10.45 13.23
C PHE A 251 -11.87 10.80 14.22
N VAL A 252 -12.67 11.84 13.98
CA VAL A 252 -13.88 12.14 14.77
C VAL A 252 -14.90 10.99 14.65
N GLU A 253 -15.12 10.46 13.46
CA GLU A 253 -16.03 9.33 13.24
C GLU A 253 -15.50 8.04 13.91
N LEU A 254 -14.18 7.79 13.92
CA LEU A 254 -13.54 6.73 14.72
C LEU A 254 -13.79 6.94 16.23
N LYS A 255 -13.57 8.16 16.76
CA LYS A 255 -13.83 8.49 18.17
C LYS A 255 -15.31 8.32 18.57
N SER A 256 -16.23 8.45 17.61
CA SER A 256 -17.66 8.19 17.79
C SER A 256 -18.06 6.71 17.67
N GLY A 257 -17.14 5.82 17.26
CA GLY A 257 -17.39 4.39 17.06
C GLY A 257 -18.00 4.00 15.71
N LYS A 258 -18.38 4.96 14.85
CA LYS A 258 -18.96 4.70 13.51
C LYS A 258 -17.96 4.11 12.52
N ILE A 259 -16.67 4.35 12.74
CA ILE A 259 -15.55 3.68 12.08
C ILE A 259 -14.81 2.89 13.15
N HIS A 260 -14.34 1.68 12.81
CA HIS A 260 -13.61 0.81 13.73
C HIS A 260 -12.10 0.80 13.45
N PHE A 261 -11.64 1.23 12.26
CA PHE A 261 -10.22 1.24 11.87
C PHE A 261 -9.85 2.38 10.90
N MET A 262 -8.66 2.96 11.09
CA MET A 262 -7.95 3.79 10.10
C MET A 262 -6.42 3.56 10.19
N SER A 263 -5.67 3.99 9.16
CA SER A 263 -4.20 3.86 9.10
C SER A 263 -3.51 5.18 8.69
N GLY A 264 -2.32 5.40 9.24
CA GLY A 264 -1.53 6.62 9.13
C GLY A 264 -1.87 7.66 10.20
N ILE A 265 -0.92 8.56 10.45
CA ILE A 265 -1.01 9.69 11.39
C ILE A 265 -0.83 11.00 10.59
N GLU A 266 -1.56 12.05 10.98
CA GLU A 266 -1.37 13.42 10.48
C GLU A 266 -1.19 14.38 11.66
N SER A 267 -0.49 15.49 11.42
CA SER A 267 -0.37 16.61 12.38
C SER A 267 -1.72 17.17 12.86
N SER A 268 -2.77 17.04 12.04
CA SER A 268 -4.15 17.47 12.33
C SER A 268 -4.79 16.80 13.56
N TYR A 269 -4.36 15.58 13.93
CA TYR A 269 -4.83 14.86 15.11
C TYR A 269 -3.75 14.09 15.89
N ALA A 270 -2.50 14.05 15.42
CA ALA A 270 -1.38 13.42 16.15
C ALA A 270 -1.25 13.93 17.58
N TYR A 271 -1.29 15.26 17.75
CA TYR A 271 -1.23 15.95 19.04
C TYR A 271 -2.49 15.79 19.91
N ASP A 272 -3.60 15.28 19.37
CA ASP A 272 -4.76 14.86 20.16
C ASP A 272 -4.53 13.42 20.66
N LEU A 273 -4.29 12.50 19.73
CA LEU A 273 -4.20 11.06 19.94
C LEU A 273 -2.97 10.61 20.76
N LEU A 274 -1.80 11.17 20.50
CA LEU A 274 -0.49 10.70 21.00
C LEU A 274 0.19 11.71 21.93
N ASP A 275 0.96 11.21 22.88
CA ASP A 275 1.93 12.00 23.66
C ASP A 275 3.27 12.19 22.90
N GLU A 276 4.25 12.82 23.55
CA GLU A 276 5.54 13.20 22.92
C GLU A 276 6.45 11.99 22.63
N ASP A 277 6.31 10.90 23.39
CA ASP A 277 6.95 9.61 23.13
C ASP A 277 6.26 8.81 22.00
N GLY A 278 5.13 9.30 21.49
CA GLY A 278 4.33 8.65 20.45
C GLY A 278 3.43 7.53 20.96
N LEU A 279 3.14 7.48 22.27
CA LEU A 279 2.23 6.52 22.88
C LEU A 279 0.79 7.06 22.86
N LEU A 280 -0.18 6.14 22.85
CA LEU A 280 -1.59 6.49 22.92
C LEU A 280 -1.92 7.18 24.25
N LYS A 281 -2.53 8.38 24.23
CA LYS A 281 -2.89 9.08 25.47
C LYS A 281 -3.90 8.30 26.30
N SER A 282 -3.80 8.45 27.62
CA SER A 282 -4.60 7.73 28.63
C SER A 282 -6.10 7.66 28.30
N HIS A 283 -6.72 8.80 28.00
CA HIS A 283 -8.17 8.91 27.74
C HIS A 283 -8.66 8.22 26.45
N TYR A 284 -7.76 7.69 25.61
CA TYR A 284 -8.12 6.84 24.46
C TYR A 284 -7.94 5.34 24.72
N ARG A 285 -7.16 4.93 25.74
CA ARG A 285 -6.75 3.52 25.94
C ARG A 285 -7.93 2.58 26.21
N ASP A 286 -9.03 3.08 26.78
CA ASP A 286 -10.25 2.32 27.09
C ASP A 286 -11.15 2.07 25.85
N LYS A 287 -10.82 2.65 24.69
CA LYS A 287 -11.66 2.61 23.47
C LYS A 287 -10.90 2.30 22.19
N LEU A 288 -9.64 2.75 22.11
CA LEU A 288 -8.77 2.64 20.94
C LEU A 288 -7.50 1.87 21.30
N ILE A 289 -6.96 1.17 20.31
CA ILE A 289 -5.61 0.62 20.30
C ILE A 289 -4.84 1.38 19.22
N PHE A 290 -3.60 1.75 19.56
CA PHE A 290 -2.63 2.25 18.61
C PHE A 290 -1.55 1.19 18.45
N SER A 291 -1.32 0.74 17.21
CA SER A 291 -0.23 -0.17 16.87
C SER A 291 0.68 0.51 15.87
N SER A 292 2.00 0.46 16.09
CA SER A 292 2.97 0.88 15.08
C SER A 292 4.07 -0.16 14.88
N ALA A 293 4.46 -0.37 13.63
CA ALA A 293 5.49 -1.31 13.22
C ALA A 293 6.27 -0.76 12.01
N PRO A 294 7.52 -1.21 11.76
CA PRO A 294 8.26 -0.84 10.56
C PRO A 294 7.41 -0.98 9.30
N PHE A 295 7.35 0.07 8.49
CA PHE A 295 6.77 0.03 7.15
C PHE A 295 7.91 0.03 6.16
N LEU A 296 7.78 -0.69 5.05
CA LEU A 296 8.74 -0.64 3.95
C LEU A 296 8.56 0.69 3.19
N ASN A 297 8.86 1.80 3.84
CA ASN A 297 8.87 3.14 3.25
C ASN A 297 10.09 3.92 3.76
N THR A 298 10.84 4.50 2.82
CA THR A 298 11.91 5.45 3.13
C THR A 298 11.55 6.83 2.59
N GLU A 299 11.49 7.80 3.49
CA GLU A 299 11.28 9.22 3.18
C GLU A 299 12.64 9.89 2.93
N TYR A 300 12.78 10.63 1.83
CA TYR A 300 14.09 11.09 1.37
C TYR A 300 14.06 12.45 0.65
N LEU A 301 15.24 13.07 0.50
CA LEU A 301 15.48 14.13 -0.47
C LEU A 301 16.32 13.58 -1.62
N GLY A 302 15.84 13.65 -2.85
CA GLY A 302 16.53 13.14 -4.03
C GLY A 302 17.21 14.26 -4.83
N PHE A 303 18.37 13.95 -5.41
CA PHE A 303 19.11 14.80 -6.32
C PHE A 303 19.05 14.22 -7.73
N ASN A 304 18.70 15.02 -8.74
CA ASN A 304 19.00 14.69 -10.13
C ASN A 304 20.50 14.93 -10.34
N VAL A 305 21.33 13.88 -10.33
CA VAL A 305 22.80 14.04 -10.35
C VAL A 305 23.40 14.17 -11.75
N THR A 306 22.67 13.80 -12.81
CA THR A 306 23.19 13.81 -14.19
C THR A 306 22.83 15.09 -14.95
N ASN A 307 21.57 15.52 -14.96
CA ASN A 307 21.08 16.54 -15.91
C ASN A 307 21.19 17.99 -15.38
N LEU A 308 22.15 18.28 -14.49
CA LEU A 308 22.28 19.63 -13.91
C LEU A 308 23.09 20.59 -14.80
N PRO A 309 22.64 21.86 -14.95
CA PRO A 309 23.38 22.91 -15.64
C PRO A 309 24.83 23.02 -15.14
N GLN A 310 25.74 23.44 -16.04
CA GLN A 310 27.13 23.57 -15.67
C GLN A 310 27.31 24.70 -14.64
N GLY A 311 28.00 24.40 -13.53
CA GLY A 311 28.13 25.30 -12.39
C GLY A 311 27.05 25.20 -11.32
N HIS A 312 25.93 24.49 -11.57
CA HIS A 312 24.85 24.32 -10.59
C HIS A 312 25.38 23.65 -9.28
N PRO A 313 25.14 24.21 -8.08
CA PRO A 313 25.84 23.77 -6.86
C PRO A 313 25.72 22.28 -6.54
N LEU A 314 24.51 21.72 -6.68
CA LEU A 314 24.22 20.30 -6.39
C LEU A 314 24.97 19.29 -7.29
N LYS A 315 25.62 19.76 -8.37
CA LYS A 315 26.49 18.92 -9.21
C LYS A 315 27.77 18.53 -8.45
N ASP A 316 28.26 19.39 -7.57
CA ASP A 316 29.43 19.11 -6.72
C ASP A 316 29.04 18.20 -5.55
N ILE A 317 29.81 17.13 -5.37
CA ILE A 317 29.62 16.15 -4.30
C ILE A 317 29.77 16.77 -2.90
N ARG A 318 30.59 17.82 -2.75
CA ARG A 318 30.82 18.48 -1.45
C ARG A 318 29.58 19.19 -0.95
N VAL A 319 28.83 19.85 -1.84
CA VAL A 319 27.55 20.49 -1.52
C VAL A 319 26.52 19.43 -1.10
N ARG A 320 26.37 18.33 -1.86
CA ARG A 320 25.45 17.24 -1.48
C ARG A 320 25.84 16.59 -0.15
N ARG A 321 27.13 16.36 0.09
CA ARG A 321 27.66 15.83 1.36
C ARG A 321 27.46 16.80 2.53
N ALA A 322 27.54 18.12 2.31
CA ALA A 322 27.25 19.13 3.33
C ALA A 322 25.77 19.15 3.71
N ILE A 323 24.86 19.18 2.73
CA ILE A 323 23.41 19.09 2.95
C ILE A 323 23.06 17.82 3.74
N ALA A 324 23.67 16.69 3.39
CA ALA A 324 23.49 15.41 4.08
C ALA A 324 24.01 15.37 5.53
N LEU A 325 24.95 16.25 5.90
CA LEU A 325 25.48 16.39 7.27
C LEU A 325 24.78 17.50 8.07
N ALA A 326 24.08 18.42 7.41
CA ALA A 326 23.40 19.54 8.07
C ALA A 326 21.95 19.23 8.51
N ILE A 327 21.41 18.06 8.16
CA ILE A 327 20.02 17.68 8.51
C ILE A 327 20.00 16.87 9.81
N ASP A 328 19.39 17.41 10.87
CA ASP A 328 19.13 16.69 12.12
C ASP A 328 17.84 15.84 11.99
N LYS A 329 18.04 14.62 11.49
CA LYS A 329 16.99 13.61 11.30
C LYS A 329 16.25 13.23 12.60
N GLN A 330 16.91 13.33 13.77
CA GLN A 330 16.29 12.97 15.04
C GLN A 330 15.28 14.05 15.47
N THR A 331 15.65 15.32 15.32
CA THR A 331 14.69 16.42 15.54
C THR A 331 13.55 16.41 14.52
N LEU A 332 13.80 16.07 13.24
CA LEU A 332 12.72 15.94 12.25
C LEU A 332 11.66 14.89 12.67
N VAL A 333 12.09 13.68 13.06
CA VAL A 333 11.15 12.61 13.46
C VAL A 333 10.42 12.97 14.76
N ARG A 334 11.12 13.49 15.77
CA ARG A 334 10.50 13.89 17.05
C ARG A 334 9.44 14.98 16.85
N VAL A 335 9.81 16.10 16.22
CA VAL A 335 8.99 17.32 16.19
C VAL A 335 7.88 17.25 15.14
N LEU A 336 8.10 16.58 14.00
CA LEU A 336 7.19 16.63 12.84
C LEU A 336 6.47 15.30 12.55
N ARG A 337 6.78 14.23 13.31
CA ARG A 337 6.06 12.95 13.23
C ARG A 337 5.52 12.48 14.59
N ASN A 338 5.62 13.28 15.66
CA ASN A 338 5.29 12.86 17.03
C ASN A 338 5.97 11.52 17.38
N SER A 339 7.27 11.42 17.09
CA SER A 339 8.09 10.21 17.26
C SER A 339 7.70 8.98 16.40
N ILE A 340 6.69 9.11 15.51
CA ILE A 340 6.27 8.05 14.56
C ILE A 340 7.18 8.02 13.32
N GLY A 341 8.32 7.35 13.50
CA GLY A 341 9.28 6.98 12.47
C GLY A 341 10.57 6.43 13.09
N THR A 342 11.59 6.24 12.27
CA THR A 342 12.96 5.94 12.72
C THR A 342 13.93 6.80 11.90
N PRO A 343 14.79 7.65 12.50
CA PRO A 343 15.78 8.44 11.77
C PRO A 343 16.68 7.57 10.88
N ALA A 344 16.77 7.88 9.59
CA ALA A 344 17.38 6.98 8.62
C ALA A 344 18.90 7.16 8.55
N TYR A 345 19.64 6.36 9.32
CA TYR A 345 21.11 6.39 9.32
C TYR A 345 21.76 5.26 8.50
N ALA A 346 21.09 4.12 8.33
CA ALA A 346 21.64 2.88 7.75
C ALA A 346 21.41 2.72 6.23
N GLY A 347 21.43 3.83 5.49
CA GLY A 347 21.19 3.84 4.04
C GLY A 347 19.71 4.04 3.66
N PHE A 348 19.35 3.65 2.44
CA PHE A 348 18.03 3.82 1.84
C PHE A 348 17.05 2.69 2.14
N CYS A 349 17.52 1.45 2.31
CA CYS A 349 16.71 0.31 2.71
C CYS A 349 16.16 0.48 4.14
N PRO A 350 14.84 0.36 4.37
CA PRO A 350 14.24 0.50 5.70
C PRO A 350 14.40 -0.75 6.57
N ASN A 351 14.28 -0.55 7.87
CA ASN A 351 14.52 -1.57 8.92
C ASN A 351 13.48 -2.70 9.01
N GLY A 352 12.56 -2.81 8.04
CA GLY A 352 11.67 -3.96 7.88
C GLY A 352 12.17 -5.01 6.88
N LEU A 353 13.34 -4.82 6.26
CA LEU A 353 13.94 -5.75 5.30
C LEU A 353 14.93 -6.70 5.98
N SER A 354 14.91 -7.98 5.60
CA SER A 354 15.81 -9.00 6.17
C SER A 354 17.30 -8.74 5.92
N THR A 355 17.66 -8.02 4.86
CA THR A 355 19.05 -7.63 4.56
C THR A 355 19.49 -6.31 5.20
N PHE A 356 18.64 -5.67 6.02
CA PHE A 356 18.98 -4.44 6.73
C PHE A 356 20.20 -4.63 7.65
N ASP A 357 20.98 -3.57 7.82
CA ASP A 357 22.20 -3.57 8.62
C ASP A 357 22.27 -2.35 9.54
N ASP A 358 21.85 -2.53 10.79
CA ASP A 358 21.86 -1.48 11.82
C ASP A 358 23.28 -1.04 12.22
N GLN A 359 24.29 -1.86 11.91
CA GLN A 359 25.71 -1.52 12.05
C GLN A 359 26.25 -0.64 10.92
N LEU A 360 25.49 -0.43 9.84
CA LEU A 360 25.86 0.52 8.79
C LEU A 360 25.52 1.94 9.24
N VAL A 361 26.53 2.79 9.40
CA VAL A 361 26.36 4.18 9.84
C VAL A 361 26.69 5.13 8.70
N GLY A 362 25.65 5.69 8.09
CA GLY A 362 25.77 6.74 7.09
C GLY A 362 26.03 8.12 7.70
N LYS A 363 25.51 9.17 7.06
CA LYS A 363 25.78 10.56 7.48
C LYS A 363 24.90 10.95 8.68
N ILE A 364 25.55 11.01 9.85
CA ILE A 364 25.05 11.61 11.09
C ILE A 364 25.22 13.14 11.03
N TYR A 365 24.29 13.87 11.65
CA TYR A 365 24.31 15.33 11.76
C TYR A 365 25.64 15.85 12.32
N ASN A 366 26.27 16.79 11.60
CA ASN A 366 27.49 17.46 11.99
C ASN A 366 27.64 18.82 11.28
N GLN A 367 27.12 19.87 11.93
CA GLN A 367 27.07 21.23 11.37
C GLN A 367 28.46 21.77 10.98
N GLU A 368 29.51 21.49 11.75
CA GLU A 368 30.87 21.99 11.49
C GLU A 368 31.53 21.32 10.27
N LYS A 369 31.39 19.99 10.11
CA LYS A 369 31.84 19.31 8.87
C LYS A 369 31.05 19.77 7.66
N ALA A 370 29.76 20.10 7.83
CA ALA A 370 28.95 20.67 6.75
C ALA A 370 29.44 22.08 6.35
N LYS A 371 29.61 23.01 7.31
CA LYS A 371 30.22 24.34 7.07
C LYS A 371 31.57 24.23 6.36
N LYS A 372 32.44 23.30 6.81
CA LYS A 372 33.74 23.08 6.15
C LYS A 372 33.58 22.66 4.69
N LEU A 373 32.70 21.72 4.37
CA LEU A 373 32.47 21.30 2.98
C LEU A 373 31.91 22.42 2.09
N ILE A 374 31.16 23.37 2.65
CA ILE A 374 30.71 24.58 1.94
C ILE A 374 31.87 25.56 1.73
N ALA A 375 32.74 25.75 2.72
CA ALA A 375 33.95 26.56 2.58
C ALA A 375 34.91 25.96 1.53
N ASP A 376 35.15 24.64 1.59
CA ASP A 376 35.97 23.90 0.62
C ASP A 376 35.40 24.00 -0.82
N TYR A 377 34.06 24.09 -0.98
CA TYR A 377 33.40 24.30 -2.27
C TYR A 377 33.69 25.69 -2.87
N GLY A 378 33.84 26.72 -2.02
CA GLY A 378 34.42 28.02 -2.38
C GLY A 378 33.58 28.94 -3.28
N LYS A 379 32.39 28.52 -3.71
CA LYS A 379 31.48 29.34 -4.55
C LYS A 379 30.22 29.68 -3.76
N THR A 380 29.99 30.98 -3.56
CA THR A 380 28.84 31.53 -2.83
C THR A 380 28.25 32.72 -3.60
N PRO A 381 26.96 33.08 -3.39
CA PRO A 381 25.96 32.39 -2.57
C PRO A 381 25.57 31.02 -3.15
N ILE A 382 25.14 30.09 -2.29
CA ILE A 382 24.62 28.79 -2.71
C ILE A 382 23.09 28.86 -2.61
N ASN A 383 22.44 29.04 -3.74
CA ASN A 383 20.98 29.04 -3.85
C ASN A 383 20.53 27.74 -4.54
N ILE A 384 19.56 27.04 -3.95
CA ILE A 384 18.95 25.82 -4.51
C ILE A 384 17.43 25.82 -4.29
N THR A 385 16.69 25.16 -5.18
CA THR A 385 15.22 25.06 -5.10
C THR A 385 14.81 23.63 -4.77
N LEU A 386 14.16 23.43 -3.62
CA LEU A 386 13.63 22.14 -3.16
C LEU A 386 12.16 22.01 -3.54
N ASN A 387 11.85 21.02 -4.38
CA ASN A 387 10.50 20.77 -4.90
C ASN A 387 9.74 19.79 -3.99
N LEU A 388 8.50 20.11 -3.61
CA LEU A 388 7.73 19.38 -2.60
C LEU A 388 6.20 19.44 -2.80
N SER A 389 5.46 18.50 -2.21
CA SER A 389 4.00 18.59 -2.03
C SER A 389 3.63 19.23 -0.69
N LYS A 390 2.40 19.75 -0.59
CA LYS A 390 1.91 20.57 0.53
C LYS A 390 2.09 19.90 1.90
N ASP A 391 1.84 18.60 1.96
CA ASP A 391 1.85 17.76 3.16
C ASP A 391 3.24 17.64 3.83
N TYR A 392 4.29 18.16 3.18
CA TYR A 392 5.68 18.12 3.63
C TYR A 392 6.30 19.52 3.75
N LEU A 393 5.47 20.58 3.73
CA LEU A 393 5.93 21.97 3.84
C LEU A 393 6.69 22.23 5.15
N ASP A 394 6.18 21.76 6.29
CA ASP A 394 6.82 21.98 7.60
C ASP A 394 8.17 21.23 7.73
N LEU A 395 8.23 20.03 7.13
CA LEU A 395 9.45 19.21 7.03
C LEU A 395 10.53 19.93 6.23
N CYS A 396 10.19 20.37 5.02
CA CYS A 396 11.12 21.07 4.15
C CYS A 396 11.46 22.48 4.63
N THR A 397 10.56 23.16 5.36
CA THR A 397 10.85 24.44 6.02
C THR A 397 11.85 24.27 7.16
N THR A 398 11.71 23.21 7.96
CA THR A 398 12.68 22.88 9.01
C THR A 398 14.05 22.53 8.43
N ILE A 399 14.09 21.78 7.32
CA ILE A 399 15.31 21.47 6.57
C ILE A 399 15.94 22.73 5.97
N ALA A 400 15.15 23.61 5.33
CA ALA A 400 15.64 24.87 4.76
C ALA A 400 16.30 25.77 5.81
N ARG A 401 15.73 25.84 7.03
CA ARG A 401 16.34 26.54 8.17
C ARG A 401 17.69 25.94 8.57
N GLN A 402 17.78 24.62 8.71
CA GLN A 402 19.04 23.92 9.04
C GLN A 402 20.12 24.10 7.96
N LEU A 403 19.71 24.26 6.70
CA LEU A 403 20.64 24.50 5.58
C LEU A 403 21.11 25.96 5.49
N ALA A 404 20.28 26.92 5.90
CA ALA A 404 20.69 28.32 6.03
C ALA A 404 21.84 28.50 7.05
N GLU A 405 21.83 27.71 8.14
CA GLU A 405 22.89 27.70 9.17
C GLU A 405 24.28 27.24 8.65
N ILE A 406 24.35 26.64 7.45
CA ILE A 406 25.61 26.29 6.76
C ILE A 406 25.88 27.18 5.52
N GLY A 407 25.11 28.24 5.31
CA GLY A 407 25.25 29.15 4.16
C GLY A 407 24.60 28.65 2.86
N VAL A 408 23.68 27.68 2.93
CA VAL A 408 22.90 27.18 1.79
C VAL A 408 21.49 27.74 1.84
N SER A 409 21.16 28.65 0.94
CA SER A 409 19.81 29.20 0.79
C SER A 409 18.92 28.23 0.01
N VAL A 410 17.72 27.96 0.54
CA VAL A 410 16.78 26.99 -0.04
C VAL A 410 15.43 27.65 -0.30
N GLU A 411 15.08 27.76 -1.57
CA GLU A 411 13.73 28.10 -2.02
C GLU A 411 12.84 26.84 -1.96
N LEU A 412 11.61 26.97 -1.48
CA LEU A 412 10.63 25.86 -1.43
C LEU A 412 9.60 26.01 -2.55
N GLN A 413 9.75 25.21 -3.61
CA GLN A 413 8.83 25.21 -4.76
C GLN A 413 7.70 24.22 -4.55
N LEU A 414 6.58 24.73 -4.03
CA LEU A 414 5.35 23.95 -3.81
C LEU A 414 4.71 23.52 -5.13
N MET A 415 4.43 22.22 -5.26
CA MET A 415 3.81 21.61 -6.45
C MET A 415 2.66 20.68 -6.04
N ASP A 416 1.73 20.44 -6.96
CA ASP A 416 0.82 19.29 -6.83
C ASP A 416 1.62 17.98 -6.91
N ALA A 417 1.20 16.95 -6.16
CA ALA A 417 1.91 15.67 -6.09
C ALA A 417 1.99 14.94 -7.44
N ALA A 418 1.04 15.14 -8.36
CA ALA A 418 1.13 14.61 -9.72
C ALA A 418 2.18 15.37 -10.55
N THR A 419 2.18 16.70 -10.50
CA THR A 419 3.14 17.54 -11.23
C THR A 419 4.57 17.37 -10.71
N LEU A 420 4.76 17.17 -9.40
CA LEU A 420 6.06 16.85 -8.81
C LEU A 420 6.62 15.52 -9.35
N ARG A 421 5.82 14.45 -9.33
CA ARG A 421 6.21 13.14 -9.88
C ARG A 421 6.53 13.21 -11.37
N GLU A 422 5.79 14.01 -12.14
CA GLU A 422 6.08 14.24 -13.56
C GLU A 422 7.37 15.04 -13.76
N GLY A 423 7.62 16.05 -12.94
CA GLY A 423 8.88 16.80 -12.92
C GLY A 423 10.09 15.92 -12.60
N MET A 424 9.96 15.01 -11.63
CA MET A 424 10.98 13.97 -11.32
C MET A 424 11.17 13.00 -12.49
N ARG A 425 10.07 12.58 -13.13
CA ARG A 425 10.08 11.68 -14.29
C ARG A 425 10.82 12.27 -15.47
N GLN A 426 10.49 13.50 -15.88
CA GLN A 426 11.18 14.20 -16.96
C GLN A 426 12.61 14.63 -16.57
N GLY A 427 12.84 14.94 -15.29
CA GLY A 427 14.12 15.41 -14.76
C GLY A 427 14.21 16.93 -14.68
N ASN A 428 13.06 17.61 -14.72
CA ASN A 428 12.94 19.08 -14.71
C ASN A 428 13.18 19.65 -13.30
N VAL A 429 13.10 18.82 -12.26
CA VAL A 429 13.46 19.17 -10.87
C VAL A 429 14.90 18.70 -10.58
N SER A 430 15.70 19.58 -9.96
CA SER A 430 17.09 19.31 -9.57
C SER A 430 17.20 18.68 -8.18
N PHE A 431 16.33 19.11 -7.26
CA PHE A 431 16.25 18.69 -5.86
C PHE A 431 14.78 18.58 -5.46
N PHE A 432 14.40 17.44 -4.89
CA PHE A 432 13.00 17.11 -4.61
C PHE A 432 12.86 16.31 -3.32
N ARG A 433 11.76 16.47 -2.58
CA ARG A 433 11.34 15.51 -1.56
C ARG A 433 10.69 14.31 -2.24
N GLY A 434 11.07 13.11 -1.85
CA GLY A 434 10.56 11.84 -2.34
C GLY A 434 10.18 10.89 -1.21
N SER A 435 9.47 9.83 -1.60
CA SER A 435 9.00 8.72 -0.78
C SER A 435 9.13 7.46 -1.62
N TRP A 436 9.57 6.35 -1.04
CA TRP A 436 9.65 5.07 -1.74
C TRP A 436 9.11 3.96 -0.87
N ILE A 437 7.94 3.44 -1.25
CA ILE A 437 7.27 2.32 -0.60
C ILE A 437 7.65 1.05 -1.37
N GLY A 438 8.13 0.03 -0.66
CA GLY A 438 8.43 -1.28 -1.23
C GLY A 438 7.17 -2.08 -1.54
N ASP A 439 7.07 -2.59 -2.77
CA ASP A 439 5.92 -3.40 -3.21
C ASP A 439 5.92 -4.83 -2.64
N TYR A 440 7.10 -5.35 -2.30
CA TYR A 440 7.36 -6.68 -1.75
C TYR A 440 8.59 -6.63 -0.80
N PRO A 441 8.74 -7.58 0.14
CA PRO A 441 9.78 -7.55 1.17
C PRO A 441 11.16 -8.00 0.65
N ASP A 442 11.69 -7.31 -0.35
CA ASP A 442 13.06 -7.53 -0.85
C ASP A 442 13.77 -6.18 -1.09
N ALA A 443 15.02 -6.05 -0.64
CA ALA A 443 15.81 -4.84 -0.84
C ALA A 443 16.12 -4.58 -2.34
N GLU A 444 15.96 -5.58 -3.21
CA GLU A 444 16.00 -5.40 -4.66
C GLU A 444 15.09 -4.25 -5.14
N ASN A 445 13.86 -4.17 -4.61
CA ASN A 445 12.90 -3.13 -4.99
C ASN A 445 13.46 -1.72 -4.70
N PHE A 446 14.17 -1.55 -3.57
CA PHE A 446 14.82 -0.31 -3.17
C PHE A 446 16.10 -0.02 -3.98
N PHE A 447 16.91 -1.03 -4.31
CA PHE A 447 18.10 -0.85 -5.13
C PHE A 447 17.81 -0.62 -6.62
N SER A 448 16.66 -1.12 -7.11
CA SER A 448 16.21 -0.94 -8.50
C SER A 448 16.16 0.53 -8.93
N VAL A 449 15.94 1.44 -7.97
CA VAL A 449 15.82 2.89 -8.20
C VAL A 449 17.17 3.59 -8.45
N PHE A 450 18.29 2.85 -8.41
CA PHE A 450 19.63 3.38 -8.67
C PHE A 450 20.37 2.69 -9.82
N TYR A 451 19.86 1.54 -10.28
CA TYR A 451 20.43 0.82 -11.43
C TYR A 451 20.45 1.71 -12.68
N SER A 452 21.62 1.86 -13.33
CA SER A 452 21.83 2.90 -14.34
C SER A 452 21.11 2.65 -15.68
N LYS A 453 20.65 1.40 -15.90
CA LYS A 453 19.88 1.02 -17.09
C LYS A 453 18.37 1.23 -16.90
N ASN A 454 17.92 1.41 -15.65
CA ASN A 454 16.53 1.78 -15.37
C ASN A 454 16.31 3.26 -15.71
N GLY A 455 15.18 3.55 -16.35
CA GLY A 455 14.75 4.93 -16.61
C GLY A 455 14.23 5.62 -15.34
N ALA A 456 13.66 6.82 -15.50
CA ALA A 456 12.85 7.46 -14.47
C ALA A 456 11.35 7.34 -14.86
N PRO A 457 10.48 6.68 -14.06
CA PRO A 457 10.80 5.82 -12.92
C PRO A 457 11.53 4.52 -13.33
N PRO A 458 12.13 3.79 -12.36
CA PRO A 458 12.29 4.14 -10.94
C PRO A 458 13.43 5.13 -10.65
N ASN A 459 14.46 5.23 -11.50
CA ASN A 459 15.69 6.00 -11.26
C ASN A 459 15.53 7.52 -11.49
N TYR A 460 14.70 8.14 -10.65
CA TYR A 460 14.46 9.59 -10.66
C TYR A 460 15.73 10.43 -10.44
N THR A 461 16.65 9.94 -9.62
CA THR A 461 17.95 10.60 -9.36
C THR A 461 18.87 10.62 -10.58
N ARG A 462 18.63 9.75 -11.58
CA ARG A 462 19.53 9.49 -12.71
C ARG A 462 20.93 9.12 -12.22
N PHE A 463 21.02 8.37 -11.12
CA PHE A 463 22.28 7.86 -10.60
C PHE A 463 22.87 6.82 -11.57
N LYS A 464 24.20 6.83 -11.69
CA LYS A 464 24.98 5.88 -12.49
C LYS A 464 26.28 5.59 -11.77
N ASN A 465 26.55 4.32 -11.50
CA ASN A 465 27.81 3.84 -10.94
C ASN A 465 28.00 2.37 -11.39
N GLU A 466 29.17 2.05 -11.96
CA GLU A 466 29.39 0.75 -12.61
C GLU A 466 29.59 -0.39 -11.60
N GLU A 467 30.11 -0.10 -10.39
CA GLU A 467 30.18 -1.09 -9.31
C GLU A 467 28.78 -1.36 -8.75
N PHE A 468 27.96 -0.32 -8.53
CA PHE A 468 26.56 -0.49 -8.11
C PHE A 468 25.76 -1.32 -9.12
N ASP A 469 25.87 -1.02 -10.42
CA ASP A 469 25.23 -1.78 -11.49
C ASP A 469 25.59 -3.27 -11.44
N LYS A 470 26.86 -3.58 -11.17
CA LYS A 470 27.35 -4.96 -11.03
C LYS A 470 26.80 -5.62 -9.76
N LEU A 471 26.95 -4.98 -8.60
CA LEU A 471 26.49 -5.53 -7.32
C LEU A 471 24.99 -5.80 -7.31
N TYR A 472 24.20 -4.93 -7.95
CA TYR A 472 22.77 -5.12 -8.15
C TYR A 472 22.46 -6.35 -9.01
N LEU A 473 23.15 -6.52 -10.15
CA LEU A 473 22.99 -7.71 -11.00
C LEU A 473 23.41 -9.01 -10.29
N ASP A 474 24.50 -8.99 -9.53
CA ASP A 474 24.92 -10.11 -8.69
C ASP A 474 23.83 -10.42 -7.63
N PHE A 475 23.26 -9.40 -6.98
CA PHE A 475 22.20 -9.49 -5.97
C PHE A 475 20.89 -10.09 -6.52
N LEU A 476 20.51 -9.80 -7.78
CA LEU A 476 19.37 -10.43 -8.44
C LEU A 476 19.53 -11.96 -8.54
N SER A 477 20.75 -12.44 -8.69
CA SER A 477 21.08 -13.84 -9.01
C SER A 477 21.36 -14.72 -7.78
N GLU A 478 21.72 -14.12 -6.64
CA GLU A 478 22.15 -14.82 -5.43
C GLU A 478 20.96 -15.43 -4.65
N SER A 479 21.21 -16.50 -3.90
CA SER A 479 20.23 -17.19 -3.04
C SER A 479 20.72 -17.33 -1.60
N ASN A 480 22.03 -17.29 -1.36
CA ASN A 480 22.60 -17.31 -0.03
C ASN A 480 22.35 -15.97 0.68
N PHE A 481 21.58 -16.01 1.75
CA PHE A 481 21.20 -14.83 2.54
C PHE A 481 22.41 -14.01 3.03
N SER A 482 23.49 -14.66 3.49
CA SER A 482 24.68 -13.96 4.01
C SER A 482 25.38 -13.14 2.93
N LYS A 483 25.58 -13.72 1.75
CA LYS A 483 26.13 -12.99 0.59
C LYS A 483 25.17 -11.90 0.11
N LYS A 484 23.86 -12.17 0.13
CA LYS A 484 22.85 -11.17 -0.25
C LYS A 484 22.89 -9.96 0.70
N LYS A 485 23.13 -10.16 2.00
CA LYS A 485 23.37 -9.06 2.96
C LYS A 485 24.68 -8.30 2.69
N ASP A 486 25.79 -8.98 2.36
CA ASP A 486 27.05 -8.31 1.97
C ASP A 486 26.88 -7.41 0.73
N LEU A 487 26.24 -7.93 -0.32
CA LEU A 487 25.91 -7.18 -1.52
C LEU A 487 24.97 -5.99 -1.22
N SER A 488 23.97 -6.19 -0.34
CA SER A 488 23.09 -5.13 0.18
C SER A 488 23.89 -3.99 0.83
N ARG A 489 24.81 -4.35 1.73
CA ARG A 489 25.62 -3.40 2.49
C ARG A 489 26.53 -2.58 1.58
N ARG A 490 27.24 -3.22 0.65
CA ARG A 490 28.14 -2.54 -0.30
C ARG A 490 27.39 -1.59 -1.24
N MET A 491 26.18 -1.95 -1.67
CA MET A 491 25.32 -1.05 -2.44
C MET A 491 24.93 0.19 -1.63
N GLU A 492 24.55 0.04 -0.35
CA GLU A 492 24.27 1.17 0.53
C GLU A 492 25.50 2.04 0.81
N GLU A 493 26.68 1.44 1.01
CA GLU A 493 27.94 2.18 1.20
C GLU A 493 28.23 3.09 -0.02
N ILE A 494 28.06 2.58 -1.25
CA ILE A 494 28.19 3.39 -2.48
C ILE A 494 27.18 4.55 -2.53
N LEU A 495 25.91 4.32 -2.15
CA LEU A 495 24.88 5.36 -2.12
C LEU A 495 25.19 6.43 -1.06
N ILE A 496 25.60 6.00 0.14
CA ILE A 496 26.03 6.86 1.24
C ILE A 496 27.20 7.74 0.80
N GLU A 497 28.19 7.21 0.07
CA GLU A 497 29.35 7.99 -0.38
C GLU A 497 29.02 8.99 -1.48
N ASN A 498 28.25 8.59 -2.49
CA ASN A 498 27.98 9.38 -3.70
C ASN A 498 26.81 10.37 -3.54
N VAL A 499 25.98 10.18 -2.52
CA VAL A 499 24.83 11.03 -2.15
C VAL A 499 23.95 11.37 -3.38
N PRO A 500 23.34 10.38 -4.06
CA PRO A 500 22.25 10.63 -5.01
C PRO A 500 20.94 11.01 -4.31
N LEU A 501 20.83 10.70 -3.02
CA LEU A 501 19.75 11.12 -2.13
C LEU A 501 20.24 11.27 -0.69
N ILE A 502 19.36 11.76 0.18
CA ILE A 502 19.50 11.78 1.63
C ILE A 502 18.28 11.10 2.24
N PRO A 503 18.42 9.89 2.81
CA PRO A 503 17.36 9.29 3.65
C PRO A 503 17.11 10.21 4.84
N LEU A 504 15.84 10.54 5.11
CA LEU A 504 15.42 11.33 6.27
C LEU A 504 14.98 10.41 7.40
N PHE A 505 13.99 9.55 7.14
CA PHE A 505 13.49 8.57 8.08
C PHE A 505 12.88 7.35 7.39
N TYR A 506 12.98 6.20 8.04
CA TYR A 506 12.16 5.03 7.75
C TYR A 506 10.81 5.24 8.42
N ASP A 507 9.74 5.01 7.68
CA ASP A 507 8.40 5.27 8.19
C ASP A 507 7.88 4.10 9.04
N LYS A 508 6.83 4.37 9.83
CA LYS A 508 6.12 3.34 10.59
C LYS A 508 4.68 3.25 10.09
N SER A 509 4.22 2.03 9.88
CA SER A 509 2.78 1.75 9.78
C SER A 509 2.16 2.17 11.12
N ALA A 510 1.01 2.82 11.07
CA ALA A 510 0.40 3.43 12.24
C ALA A 510 -1.10 3.15 12.20
N LEU A 511 -1.50 2.08 12.88
CA LEU A 511 -2.88 1.56 12.87
C LEU A 511 -3.62 2.11 14.09
N ILE A 512 -4.75 2.75 13.86
CA ILE A 512 -5.60 3.32 14.92
C ILE A 512 -6.96 2.64 14.82
N TYR A 513 -7.32 1.86 15.82
CA TYR A 513 -8.50 1.00 15.73
C TYR A 513 -9.22 0.80 17.06
N SER A 514 -10.50 0.46 17.01
CA SER A 514 -11.30 0.22 18.20
C SER A 514 -10.83 -1.03 18.93
N ASN A 515 -10.76 -0.97 20.27
CA ASN A 515 -10.38 -2.10 21.12
C ASN A 515 -11.33 -3.31 21.03
N ARG A 516 -12.47 -3.16 20.35
CA ARG A 516 -13.36 -4.24 19.90
C ARG A 516 -12.69 -5.23 18.92
N ILE A 517 -11.74 -4.75 18.13
CA ILE A 517 -10.99 -5.58 17.17
C ILE A 517 -9.88 -6.34 17.92
N LYS A 518 -9.87 -7.67 17.83
CA LYS A 518 -8.75 -8.51 18.30
C LYS A 518 -8.04 -9.18 17.14
N ASN A 519 -6.82 -9.68 17.39
CA ASN A 519 -5.98 -10.42 16.43
C ASN A 519 -5.67 -9.61 15.15
N LEU A 520 -5.57 -8.28 15.28
CA LEU A 520 -5.12 -7.39 14.21
C LEU A 520 -3.66 -7.04 14.40
N HIS A 521 -2.82 -7.65 13.57
CA HIS A 521 -1.38 -7.42 13.56
C HIS A 521 -1.01 -6.37 12.49
N SER A 522 0.13 -5.72 12.69
CA SER A 522 0.76 -4.84 11.70
C SER A 522 1.80 -5.63 10.92
N ASN A 523 1.97 -5.35 9.63
CA ASN A 523 2.94 -6.03 8.76
C ASN A 523 3.73 -5.04 7.88
N PRO A 524 4.91 -5.44 7.36
CA PRO A 524 5.84 -4.51 6.70
C PRO A 524 5.28 -3.80 5.45
N LEU A 525 4.23 -4.32 4.80
CA LEU A 525 3.58 -3.68 3.65
C LEU A 525 2.38 -2.78 4.03
N ASN A 526 1.99 -2.73 5.30
CA ASN A 526 0.78 -2.05 5.77
C ASN A 526 -0.46 -2.52 4.98
N ILE A 527 -0.69 -3.85 4.92
CA ILE A 527 -1.87 -4.50 4.29
C ILE A 527 -2.65 -5.27 5.37
N PRO A 528 -3.67 -4.68 6.00
CA PRO A 528 -4.35 -5.28 7.15
C PRO A 528 -5.06 -6.61 6.84
N LYS A 529 -4.68 -7.68 7.53
CA LYS A 529 -5.22 -9.04 7.32
C LYS A 529 -6.55 -9.27 8.06
N PHE A 530 -7.57 -8.48 7.74
CA PHE A 530 -8.91 -8.54 8.35
C PHE A 530 -9.65 -9.89 8.23
N LYS A 531 -9.09 -10.90 7.54
CA LYS A 531 -9.63 -12.27 7.61
C LYS A 531 -9.43 -12.92 8.98
N TYR A 532 -8.39 -12.54 9.73
CA TYR A 532 -8.02 -13.17 11.01
C TYR A 532 -8.57 -12.46 12.26
N ILE A 533 -9.24 -11.32 12.12
CA ILE A 533 -9.76 -10.57 13.28
C ILE A 533 -11.05 -11.16 13.85
N THR A 534 -11.28 -10.90 15.14
CA THR A 534 -12.62 -10.93 15.76
C THR A 534 -13.10 -9.51 16.04
N LEU A 535 -14.41 -9.37 16.24
CA LEU A 535 -15.06 -8.18 16.79
C LEU A 535 -15.83 -8.63 18.03
N GLU A 536 -15.61 -7.92 19.13
CA GLU A 536 -16.15 -8.16 20.48
C GLU A 536 -16.81 -6.86 20.99
#